data_AF-A0A6P2REH6-F1
#
_entry.id   AF-A0A6P2REH6-F1
#
_cell.length_a   1.000
_cell.length_b   1.000
_cell.length_c   1.000
_cell.angle_alpha   90.00
_cell.angle_beta   90.00
_cell.angle_gamma   90.00
#
_symmetry.space_group_name_H-M   'P 1'
#
loop_
_entity.id
_entity.type
_entity.pdbx_description
1 polymer ?
#
loop_
_entity_poly.entity_id
_entity_poly.type
_entity_poly.pdbx_seq_one_letter_code
_entity_poly.pdbx_strand_id
1 'polypeptide(L)'
;MSLDFSLFPNDPFPNGEPITNRSGIESCAVDDFFRGKRRFDRTLKELREDYACDESACLAFMEPGAFAFFLPLFMKIATHEYDQADNIPDSLVYKLHRMATGEANDWLEEILKAYSKDQRDSIIDFLDELSRIEWRYQDPDLAADTARLLREMF
;
A
#
# COMPACT_ATOMS: atom_id res chain seq x y z
N MET A 1 3.64 -17.70 -2.61
CA MET A 1 2.89 -18.11 -1.39
C MET A 1 1.59 -17.32 -1.43
N SER A 2 0.44 -17.87 -1.05
CA SER A 2 -0.79 -17.05 -1.08
C SER A 2 -0.85 -16.22 0.19
N LEU A 3 -0.82 -14.89 0.05
CA LEU A 3 -0.94 -13.95 1.17
C LEU A 3 -2.34 -14.05 1.79
N ASP A 4 -2.41 -14.14 3.13
CA ASP A 4 -3.68 -14.18 3.85
C ASP A 4 -4.16 -12.77 4.21
N PHE A 5 -4.99 -12.19 3.34
CA PHE A 5 -5.59 -10.87 3.59
C PHE A 5 -6.68 -10.87 4.67
N SER A 6 -7.10 -12.03 5.19
CA SER A 6 -8.07 -12.10 6.29
C SER A 6 -7.49 -11.61 7.62
N LEU A 7 -6.15 -11.53 7.73
CA LEU A 7 -5.45 -10.93 8.86
C LEU A 7 -5.75 -9.43 9.04
N PHE A 8 -6.27 -8.77 8.01
CA PHE A 8 -6.57 -7.34 8.02
C PHE A 8 -8.09 -7.13 8.18
N PRO A 9 -8.58 -6.60 9.33
CA PRO A 9 -10.01 -6.35 9.54
C PRO A 9 -10.67 -5.47 8.47
N ASN A 10 -11.80 -5.87 7.89
CA ASN A 10 -12.50 -5.06 6.89
C ASN A 10 -13.43 -3.98 7.52
N ASP A 11 -12.89 -3.26 8.49
CA ASP A 11 -13.56 -2.16 9.17
C ASP A 11 -13.68 -0.94 8.24
N PRO A 12 -14.63 -0.01 8.48
CA PRO A 12 -14.66 1.27 7.78
C PRO A 12 -13.46 2.14 8.18
N PHE A 13 -12.98 2.97 7.26
CA PHE A 13 -12.00 4.00 7.60
C PHE A 13 -12.59 4.93 8.68
N PRO A 14 -11.84 5.30 9.74
CA PRO A 14 -12.39 6.09 10.83
C PRO A 14 -13.01 7.42 10.38
N ASN A 15 -14.21 7.70 10.87
CA ASN A 15 -14.92 8.93 10.53
C ASN A 15 -14.15 10.16 11.06
N GLY A 16 -13.96 11.14 10.18
CA GLY A 16 -13.33 12.42 10.53
C GLY A 16 -11.82 12.44 10.35
N GLU A 17 -11.17 11.30 10.12
CA GLU A 17 -9.76 11.26 9.77
C GLU A 17 -9.55 11.70 8.30
N PRO A 18 -8.51 12.47 8.00
CA PRO A 18 -8.20 12.86 6.63
C PRO A 18 -7.64 11.67 5.84
N ILE A 19 -8.09 11.50 4.59
CA ILE A 19 -7.46 10.55 3.66
C ILE A 19 -6.29 11.22 2.97
N THR A 20 -6.45 12.50 2.62
CA THR A 20 -5.40 13.36 2.07
C THR A 20 -5.48 14.75 2.71
N ASN A 21 -4.46 15.59 2.49
CA ASN A 21 -4.51 17.02 2.82
C ASN A 21 -5.46 17.86 1.92
N ARG A 22 -6.07 17.27 0.89
CA ARG A 22 -6.96 17.93 -0.07
C ARG A 22 -6.41 19.23 -0.70
N SER A 23 -5.09 19.38 -0.78
CA SER A 23 -4.41 20.59 -1.27
C SER A 23 -4.46 20.80 -2.79
N GLY A 24 -4.88 19.79 -3.55
CA GLY A 24 -4.91 19.81 -5.01
C GLY A 24 -6.06 18.96 -5.58
N ILE A 25 -6.20 18.99 -6.92
CA ILE A 25 -7.28 18.28 -7.62
C ILE A 25 -7.17 16.77 -7.39
N GLU A 26 -5.97 16.20 -7.54
CA GLU A 26 -5.75 14.76 -7.37
C GLU A 26 -5.93 14.33 -5.91
N SER A 27 -5.43 15.10 -4.94
CA SER A 27 -5.64 14.76 -3.52
C SER A 27 -7.10 14.89 -3.09
N CYS A 28 -7.88 15.83 -3.66
CA CYS A 28 -9.33 15.85 -3.50
C CYS A 28 -10.00 14.61 -4.09
N ALA A 29 -9.60 14.20 -5.30
CA ALA A 29 -10.17 13.03 -5.97
C ALA A 29 -9.90 11.73 -5.20
N VAL A 30 -8.67 11.54 -4.69
CA VAL A 30 -8.32 10.38 -3.84
C VAL A 30 -9.18 10.37 -2.58
N ASP A 31 -9.29 11.52 -1.92
CA ASP A 31 -10.08 11.63 -0.70
C ASP A 31 -11.56 11.29 -0.97
N ASP A 32 -12.18 11.90 -1.99
CA ASP A 32 -13.57 11.64 -2.36
C ASP A 32 -13.80 10.16 -2.76
N PHE A 33 -12.82 9.52 -3.40
CA PHE A 33 -12.91 8.13 -3.81
C PHE A 33 -12.83 7.15 -2.63
N PHE A 34 -11.99 7.40 -1.62
CA PHE A 34 -11.82 6.48 -0.50
C PHE A 34 -12.69 6.83 0.73
N ARG A 35 -13.30 8.02 0.78
CA ARG A 35 -14.07 8.50 1.93
C ARG A 35 -15.25 7.58 2.26
N GLY A 36 -15.33 7.19 3.54
CA GLY A 36 -16.39 6.32 4.07
C GLY A 36 -16.33 4.88 3.60
N LYS A 37 -15.26 4.46 2.93
CA LYS A 37 -15.07 3.09 2.45
C LYS A 37 -14.40 2.21 3.50
N ARG A 38 -14.71 0.92 3.44
CA ARG A 38 -13.95 -0.11 4.16
C ARG A 38 -12.68 -0.44 3.40
N ARG A 39 -11.74 -1.06 4.11
CA ARG A 39 -10.41 -1.40 3.59
C ARG A 39 -10.44 -2.05 2.21
N PHE A 40 -11.33 -3.02 1.99
CA PHE A 40 -11.41 -3.79 0.75
C PHE A 40 -12.63 -3.47 -0.12
N ASP A 41 -13.31 -2.34 0.12
CA ASP A 41 -14.49 -1.96 -0.68
C ASP A 41 -14.13 -1.53 -2.10
N ARG A 42 -12.87 -1.14 -2.35
CA ARG A 42 -12.39 -0.70 -3.66
C ARG A 42 -11.77 -1.85 -4.44
N THR A 43 -11.88 -1.77 -5.76
CA THR A 43 -11.30 -2.76 -6.69
C THR A 43 -10.41 -2.06 -7.71
N LEU A 44 -9.51 -2.82 -8.35
CA LEU A 44 -8.70 -2.31 -9.46
C LEU A 44 -9.57 -1.79 -10.61
N LYS A 45 -10.70 -2.44 -10.89
CA LYS A 45 -11.66 -1.98 -11.89
C LYS A 45 -12.20 -0.58 -11.58
N GLU A 46 -12.64 -0.34 -10.34
CA GLU A 46 -13.13 0.98 -9.93
C GLU A 46 -12.01 2.04 -9.97
N LEU A 47 -10.77 1.67 -9.61
CA LEU A 47 -9.62 2.56 -9.74
C LEU A 47 -9.35 2.97 -11.20
N ARG A 48 -9.62 2.08 -12.16
CA ARG A 48 -9.45 2.34 -13.60
C ARG A 48 -10.58 3.14 -14.22
N GLU A 49 -11.81 2.79 -13.87
CA GLU A 49 -13.00 3.27 -14.58
C GLU A 49 -13.63 4.49 -13.90
N ASP A 50 -13.55 4.57 -12.56
CA ASP A 50 -14.29 5.57 -11.77
C ASP A 50 -13.39 6.61 -11.11
N TYR A 51 -12.09 6.35 -10.98
CA TYR A 51 -11.13 7.31 -10.44
C TYR A 51 -10.51 8.14 -11.58
N ALA A 52 -10.55 9.46 -11.42
CA ALA A 52 -10.28 10.41 -12.50
C ALA A 52 -8.80 10.62 -12.83
N CYS A 53 -7.88 9.98 -12.09
CA CYS A 53 -6.44 10.18 -12.20
C CYS A 53 -5.72 8.82 -12.27
N ASP A 54 -4.39 8.83 -12.29
CA ASP A 54 -3.57 7.60 -12.30
C ASP A 54 -3.71 6.81 -10.99
N GLU A 55 -4.01 5.51 -11.06
CA GLU A 55 -4.33 4.65 -9.92
C GLU A 55 -3.21 4.61 -8.88
N SER A 56 -1.95 4.69 -9.32
CA SER A 56 -0.79 4.70 -8.43
C SER A 56 -0.66 6.03 -7.66
N ALA A 57 -1.24 7.12 -8.17
CA ALA A 57 -1.25 8.42 -7.50
C ALA A 57 -1.93 8.37 -6.13
N CYS A 58 -2.86 7.43 -5.91
CA CYS A 58 -3.48 7.18 -4.62
C CYS A 58 -2.42 6.93 -3.53
N LEU A 59 -1.36 6.17 -3.85
CA LEU A 59 -0.27 5.86 -2.92
C LEU A 59 0.58 7.09 -2.59
N ALA A 60 0.66 8.07 -3.49
CA ALA A 60 1.43 9.29 -3.31
C ALA A 60 0.71 10.31 -2.40
N PHE A 61 -0.61 10.46 -2.57
CA PHE A 61 -1.39 11.53 -1.91
C PHE A 61 -2.02 11.16 -0.58
N MET A 62 -2.09 9.87 -0.22
CA MET A 62 -2.64 9.46 1.07
C MET A 62 -1.77 9.93 2.26
N GLU A 63 -2.44 10.47 3.27
CA GLU A 63 -1.84 10.73 4.59
C GLU A 63 -1.30 9.42 5.20
N PRO A 64 -0.29 9.47 6.10
CA PRO A 64 0.31 8.29 6.72
C PRO A 64 -0.69 7.26 7.25
N GLY A 65 -1.69 7.71 8.04
CA GLY A 65 -2.70 6.82 8.61
C GLY A 65 -3.64 6.21 7.57
N ALA A 66 -3.99 6.96 6.52
CA ALA A 66 -4.83 6.47 5.43
C ALA A 66 -4.07 5.46 4.56
N PHE A 67 -2.81 5.74 4.25
CA PHE A 67 -1.92 4.81 3.57
C PHE A 67 -1.82 3.51 4.37
N ALA A 68 -1.50 3.59 5.67
CA ALA A 68 -1.41 2.41 6.52
C ALA A 68 -2.72 1.62 6.45
N PHE A 69 -3.88 2.26 6.57
CA PHE A 69 -5.18 1.59 6.52
C PHE A 69 -5.47 0.87 5.20
N PHE A 70 -5.17 1.49 4.04
CA PHE A 70 -5.47 0.94 2.71
C PHE A 70 -4.33 0.11 2.11
N LEU A 71 -3.14 0.08 2.72
CA LEU A 71 -2.00 -0.74 2.27
C LEU A 71 -2.38 -2.19 1.90
N PRO A 72 -3.19 -2.93 2.69
CA PRO A 72 -3.51 -4.32 2.38
C PRO A 72 -4.36 -4.48 1.12
N LEU A 73 -5.19 -3.48 0.79
CA LEU A 73 -5.93 -3.46 -0.47
C LEU A 73 -4.95 -3.38 -1.64
N PHE A 74 -4.00 -2.45 -1.59
CA PHE A 74 -3.03 -2.29 -2.66
C PHE A 74 -2.09 -3.50 -2.78
N MET A 75 -1.66 -4.10 -1.66
CA MET A 75 -0.92 -5.38 -1.66
C MET A 75 -1.73 -6.50 -2.33
N LYS A 76 -3.05 -6.55 -2.08
CA LYS A 76 -3.94 -7.53 -2.69
C LYS A 76 -4.04 -7.34 -4.20
N ILE A 77 -4.26 -6.10 -4.65
CA ILE A 77 -4.28 -5.76 -6.08
C ILE A 77 -2.94 -6.12 -6.74
N ALA A 78 -1.84 -5.68 -6.13
CA ALA A 78 -0.49 -5.90 -6.64
C ALA A 78 -0.08 -7.38 -6.67
N THR A 79 -0.76 -8.29 -5.98
CA THR A 79 -0.43 -9.73 -6.00
C THR A 79 -1.41 -10.57 -6.81
N HIS A 80 -2.71 -10.27 -6.69
CA HIS A 80 -3.76 -11.07 -7.34
C HIS A 80 -4.03 -10.62 -8.78
N GLU A 81 -3.73 -9.36 -9.08
CA GLU A 81 -4.01 -8.73 -10.36
C GLU A 81 -2.72 -8.13 -10.95
N TYR A 82 -1.54 -8.71 -10.66
CA TYR A 82 -0.22 -8.15 -11.00
C TYR A 82 -0.11 -7.62 -12.44
N ASP A 83 -0.37 -8.46 -13.45
CA ASP A 83 -0.31 -8.09 -14.88
C ASP A 83 -1.27 -6.94 -15.24
N GLN A 84 -2.30 -6.74 -14.43
CA GLN A 84 -3.30 -5.69 -14.58
C GLN A 84 -3.05 -4.52 -13.63
N ALA A 85 -2.17 -4.62 -12.63
CA ALA A 85 -2.03 -3.60 -11.60
C ALA A 85 -1.18 -2.40 -12.03
N ASP A 86 -0.66 -2.41 -13.26
CA ASP A 86 0.17 -1.34 -13.84
C ASP A 86 1.28 -0.90 -12.86
N ASN A 87 1.44 0.39 -12.57
CA ASN A 87 2.46 0.91 -11.67
C ASN A 87 2.17 0.70 -10.17
N ILE A 88 1.07 0.07 -9.76
CA ILE A 88 0.73 -0.13 -8.34
C ILE A 88 1.79 -0.98 -7.60
N PRO A 89 2.21 -2.16 -8.10
CA PRO A 89 3.21 -2.98 -7.41
C PRO A 89 4.53 -2.22 -7.22
N ASP A 90 4.98 -1.53 -8.26
CA ASP A 90 6.25 -0.81 -8.20
C ASP A 90 6.19 0.38 -7.26
N SER A 91 5.11 1.15 -7.32
CA SER A 91 4.87 2.27 -6.42
C SER A 91 4.82 1.84 -4.95
N LEU A 92 4.26 0.66 -4.65
CA LEU A 92 4.28 0.09 -3.31
C LEU A 92 5.70 -0.27 -2.86
N VAL A 93 6.47 -0.97 -3.70
CA VAL A 93 7.87 -1.33 -3.38
C VAL A 93 8.69 -0.08 -3.12
N TYR A 94 8.62 0.92 -3.98
CA TYR A 94 9.33 2.19 -3.79
C TYR A 94 8.90 2.89 -2.49
N LYS A 95 7.60 2.97 -2.20
CA LYS A 95 7.12 3.63 -0.99
C LYS A 95 7.57 2.91 0.27
N LEU A 96 7.51 1.57 0.30
CA LEU A 96 7.99 0.76 1.42
C LEU A 96 9.52 0.81 1.56
N HIS A 97 10.27 0.84 0.46
CA HIS A 97 11.73 1.01 0.48
C HIS A 97 12.13 2.33 1.12
N ARG A 98 11.47 3.44 0.72
CA ARG A 98 11.69 4.77 1.32
C ARG A 98 11.40 4.81 2.82
N MET A 99 10.40 4.05 3.29
CA MET A 99 10.15 3.89 4.72
C MET A 99 11.30 3.13 5.40
N ALA A 100 11.74 2.02 4.81
CA ALA A 100 12.78 1.16 5.35
C ALA A 100 14.17 1.84 5.37
N THR A 101 14.43 2.80 4.49
CA THR A 101 15.67 3.61 4.46
C THR A 101 15.60 4.90 5.28
N GLY A 102 14.45 5.17 5.93
CA GLY A 102 14.28 6.29 6.86
C GLY A 102 13.84 7.62 6.21
N GLU A 103 13.45 7.62 4.93
CA GLU A 103 12.97 8.83 4.23
C GLU A 103 11.49 9.14 4.50
N ALA A 104 10.72 8.17 5.01
CA ALA A 104 9.28 8.28 5.23
C ALA A 104 8.89 7.77 6.63
N ASN A 105 9.58 8.26 7.67
CA ASN A 105 9.42 7.79 9.05
C ASN A 105 7.98 7.86 9.56
N ASP A 106 7.27 8.97 9.31
CA ASP A 106 5.88 9.14 9.75
C ASP A 106 4.93 8.05 9.20
N TRP A 107 5.19 7.55 7.98
CA TRP A 107 4.42 6.45 7.39
C TRP A 107 4.78 5.12 8.03
N LEU A 108 6.06 4.87 8.30
CA LEU A 108 6.49 3.67 8.99
C LEU A 108 5.94 3.60 10.42
N GLU A 109 5.93 4.73 11.12
CA GLU A 109 5.37 4.83 12.47
C GLU A 109 3.88 4.45 12.51
N GLU A 110 3.09 4.91 11.53
CA GLU A 110 1.68 4.53 11.43
C GLU A 110 1.50 3.04 11.09
N ILE A 111 2.37 2.43 10.28
CA ILE A 111 2.38 0.97 10.06
C ILE A 111 2.68 0.22 11.37
N LEU A 112 3.73 0.61 12.10
CA LEU A 112 4.14 -0.02 13.35
C LEU A 112 3.06 0.08 14.44
N LYS A 113 2.33 1.20 14.45
CA LYS A 113 1.21 1.46 15.36
C LYS A 113 -0.06 0.72 14.97
N ALA A 114 -0.38 0.64 13.67
CA ALA A 114 -1.62 0.06 13.19
C ALA A 114 -1.59 -1.47 13.15
N TYR A 115 -0.43 -2.08 12.95
CA TYR A 115 -0.32 -3.51 12.69
C TYR A 115 0.30 -4.34 13.81
N SER A 116 -0.33 -5.49 14.06
CA SER A 116 0.25 -6.59 14.83
C SER A 116 1.49 -7.16 14.14
N LYS A 117 2.22 -8.03 14.84
CA LYS A 117 3.38 -8.72 14.27
C LYS A 117 3.00 -9.55 13.04
N ASP A 118 1.93 -10.34 13.12
CA ASP A 118 1.52 -11.21 12.01
C ASP A 118 1.12 -10.42 10.75
N GLN A 119 0.48 -9.26 10.94
CA GLN A 119 0.16 -8.35 9.84
C GLN A 119 1.41 -7.71 9.22
N ARG A 120 2.41 -7.38 10.04
CA ARG A 120 3.72 -6.89 9.60
C ARG A 120 4.50 -7.97 8.84
N ASP A 121 4.49 -9.20 9.32
CA ASP A 121 5.09 -10.34 8.63
C ASP A 121 4.41 -10.55 7.26
N SER A 122 3.10 -10.32 7.14
CA SER A 122 2.41 -10.36 5.84
C SER A 122 2.88 -9.27 4.86
N ILE A 123 3.39 -8.13 5.32
CA ILE A 123 4.02 -7.11 4.46
C ILE A 123 5.38 -7.61 3.94
N ILE A 124 6.13 -8.32 4.77
CA ILE A 124 7.39 -8.96 4.37
C ILE A 124 7.13 -10.05 3.32
N ASP A 125 6.15 -10.92 3.57
CA ASP A 125 5.77 -11.98 2.62
C ASP A 125 5.33 -11.40 1.27
N PHE A 126 4.67 -10.24 1.28
CA PHE A 126 4.28 -9.52 0.07
C PHE A 126 5.50 -9.07 -0.74
N LEU A 127 6.51 -8.49 -0.10
CA LEU A 127 7.74 -8.06 -0.76
C LEU A 127 8.54 -9.26 -1.29
N ASP A 128 8.60 -10.35 -0.54
CA ASP A 128 9.21 -11.61 -1.00
C ASP A 128 8.49 -12.16 -2.24
N GLU A 129 7.15 -12.04 -2.31
CA GLU A 129 6.38 -12.47 -3.47
C GLU A 129 6.66 -11.58 -4.70
N LEU A 130 6.72 -10.24 -4.53
CA LEU A 130 7.05 -9.33 -5.62
C LEU A 130 8.48 -9.53 -6.16
N SER A 131 9.45 -9.80 -5.28
CA SER A 131 10.81 -10.25 -5.68
C SER A 131 10.73 -11.48 -6.59
N ARG A 132 9.92 -12.48 -6.22
CA ARG A 132 9.79 -13.71 -7.02
C ARG A 132 9.12 -13.50 -8.37
N ILE A 133 8.11 -12.63 -8.44
CA ILE A 133 7.33 -12.37 -9.66
C ILE A 133 8.21 -11.66 -10.70
N GLU A 134 8.75 -10.48 -10.35
CA GLU A 134 9.43 -9.61 -11.33
C GLU A 134 10.69 -8.96 -10.79
N TRP A 135 10.71 -8.53 -9.53
CA TRP A 135 11.77 -7.66 -9.00
C TRP A 135 13.16 -8.32 -8.96
N ARG A 136 13.25 -9.66 -8.88
CA ARG A 136 14.52 -10.41 -9.00
C ARG A 136 15.27 -10.19 -10.31
N TYR A 137 14.61 -9.68 -11.34
CA TYR A 137 15.22 -9.37 -12.63
C TYR A 137 15.73 -7.92 -12.72
N GLN A 138 15.49 -7.12 -11.68
CA GLN A 138 15.98 -5.75 -11.55
C GLN A 138 17.29 -5.73 -10.75
N ASP A 139 18.14 -4.73 -11.02
CA ASP A 139 19.37 -4.49 -10.25
C ASP A 139 19.40 -3.02 -9.77
N PRO A 140 19.18 -2.76 -8.47
CA PRO A 140 18.96 -3.74 -7.40
C PRO A 140 17.52 -4.30 -7.35
N ASP A 141 17.35 -5.52 -6.80
CA ASP A 141 16.04 -6.03 -6.37
C ASP A 141 15.60 -5.28 -5.10
N LEU A 142 14.89 -4.16 -5.29
CA LEU A 142 14.42 -3.34 -4.18
C LEU A 142 13.38 -4.07 -3.32
N ALA A 143 12.59 -5.00 -3.87
CA ALA A 143 11.61 -5.73 -3.08
C ALA A 143 12.32 -6.61 -2.04
N ALA A 144 13.34 -7.36 -2.45
CA ALA A 144 14.15 -8.19 -1.55
C ALA A 144 14.95 -7.35 -0.53
N ASP A 145 15.55 -6.24 -0.96
CA ASP A 145 16.27 -5.34 -0.05
C ASP A 145 15.33 -4.70 0.99
N THR A 146 14.15 -4.24 0.56
CA THR A 146 13.11 -3.71 1.45
C THR A 146 12.66 -4.76 2.47
N ALA A 147 12.40 -5.98 2.03
CA ALA A 147 12.00 -7.07 2.91
C ALA A 147 13.08 -7.38 3.96
N ARG A 148 14.36 -7.31 3.59
CA ARG A 148 15.47 -7.48 4.52
C ARG A 148 15.50 -6.37 5.57
N LEU A 149 15.40 -5.11 5.15
CA LEU A 149 15.42 -3.96 6.05
C LEU A 149 14.24 -3.96 7.03
N LEU A 150 13.02 -4.17 6.54
CA LEU A 150 11.82 -4.15 7.38
C LEU A 150 11.80 -5.28 8.42
N ARG A 151 12.40 -6.45 8.14
CA ARG A 151 12.56 -7.54 9.13
C ARG A 151 13.37 -7.12 10.36
N GLU A 152 14.27 -6.14 10.24
CA GLU A 152 15.03 -5.62 11.37
C GLU A 152 14.22 -4.62 12.21
N MET A 153 13.14 -4.08 11.64
CA MET A 153 12.31 -3.02 12.22
C MET A 153 10.99 -3.52 12.82
N PHE A 154 10.44 -4.61 12.27
CA PHE A 154 9.13 -5.16 12.64
C PHE A 154 9.11 -6.03 13.89
#